data_AF-A0A933RUM8-F1
#
_entry.id   AF-A0A933RUM8-F1
#
_cell.length_a   1.000
_cell.length_b   1.000
_cell.length_c   1.000
_cell.angle_alpha   90.00
_cell.angle_beta   90.00
_cell.angle_gamma   90.00
#
_symmetry.space_group_name_H-M   'P 1'
#
loop_
_entity.id
_entity.type
_entity.pdbx_description
1 polymer ?
#
loop_
_entity_poly.entity_id
_entity_poly.type
_entity_poly.pdbx_seq_one_letter_code
_entity_poly.pdbx_strand_id
1 'polypeptide(L)'
;MTAVTFTAADSSGNTSTCQASVRVTYYYGGIQPPVNSDGSSIFKVGRTIPVKFRLYCSGSVPIGAATATLSVFKITDEILGTVEEIDPVASGESNTGNLFRYDAAEQQYIYNWSTTGLGGGTYRLRINLDDGTSYSVNLSLKTK
;
A
#
# COMPACT_ATOMS: atom_id res chain seq x y z
N MET A 1 -14.55 -1.63 -11.71
CA MET A 1 -15.86 -2.03 -11.13
C MET A 1 -16.54 -2.89 -12.17
N THR A 2 -17.03 -4.07 -11.81
CA THR A 2 -17.61 -5.01 -12.79
C THR A 2 -19.11 -5.10 -12.55
N ALA A 3 -19.92 -4.83 -13.58
CA ALA A 3 -21.37 -4.98 -13.49
C ALA A 3 -21.75 -6.46 -13.65
N VAL A 4 -22.51 -6.98 -12.68
CA VAL A 4 -23.12 -8.31 -12.73
C VAL A 4 -24.60 -8.12 -13.04
N THR A 5 -25.08 -8.84 -14.05
CA THR A 5 -26.50 -8.85 -14.43
C THR A 5 -27.17 -10.09 -13.84
N PHE A 6 -28.22 -9.88 -13.05
CA PHE A 6 -29.08 -10.91 -12.49
C PHE A 6 -30.33 -11.00 -13.33
N THR A 7 -30.69 -12.21 -13.77
CA THR A 7 -31.94 -12.49 -14.48
C THR A 7 -32.78 -13.43 -13.63
N ALA A 8 -33.96 -12.97 -13.22
CA ALA A 8 -34.98 -13.80 -12.60
C ALA A 8 -35.99 -14.23 -13.66
N ALA A 9 -36.38 -15.50 -13.65
CA ALA A 9 -37.44 -16.05 -14.49
C ALA A 9 -38.46 -16.78 -13.61
N ASP A 10 -39.76 -16.62 -13.88
CA ASP A 10 -40.81 -17.40 -13.24
C ASP A 10 -41.21 -18.62 -14.09
N SER A 11 -42.06 -19.50 -13.55
CA SER A 11 -42.54 -20.70 -14.24
C SER A 11 -43.44 -20.41 -15.44
N SER A 12 -43.92 -19.16 -15.59
CA SER A 12 -44.74 -18.72 -16.71
C SER A 12 -43.88 -18.13 -17.85
N GLY A 13 -42.55 -18.10 -17.68
CA GLY A 13 -41.62 -17.57 -18.67
C GLY A 13 -41.44 -16.05 -18.60
N ASN A 14 -41.99 -15.36 -17.59
CA ASN A 14 -41.70 -13.94 -17.40
C ASN A 14 -40.27 -13.80 -16.90
N THR A 15 -39.55 -12.81 -17.43
CA THR A 15 -38.19 -12.50 -16.98
C THR A 15 -38.08 -11.07 -16.50
N SER A 16 -37.22 -10.85 -15.52
CA SER A 16 -36.80 -9.52 -15.07
C SER A 16 -35.30 -9.50 -14.86
N THR A 17 -34.68 -8.37 -15.17
CA THR A 17 -33.23 -8.19 -15.01
C THR A 17 -32.93 -7.05 -14.06
N CYS A 18 -31.86 -7.20 -13.29
CA CYS A 18 -31.30 -6.16 -12.45
C CYS A 18 -29.77 -6.22 -12.54
N GLN A 19 -29.11 -5.09 -12.38
CA GLN A 19 -27.66 -5.02 -12.36
C GLN A 19 -27.18 -4.59 -10.97
N ALA A 20 -26.11 -5.24 -10.49
CA ALA A 20 -25.34 -4.75 -9.36
C ALA A 20 -23.88 -4.64 -9.76
N SER A 21 -23.17 -3.68 -9.16
CA SER A 21 -21.75 -3.55 -9.37
C SER A 21 -20.97 -4.26 -8.28
N VAL A 22 -19.99 -5.07 -8.66
CA VAL A 22 -19.10 -5.78 -7.75
C VAL A 22 -17.70 -5.17 -7.83
N ARG A 23 -17.06 -5.06 -6.66
CA ARG A 23 -15.65 -4.72 -6.51
C ARG A 23 -14.96 -5.85 -5.77
N VAL A 24 -13.97 -6.46 -6.41
CA VAL A 24 -13.06 -7.43 -5.78
C VAL A 24 -11.88 -6.64 -5.25
N THR A 25 -11.52 -6.86 -3.99
CA THR A 25 -10.38 -6.21 -3.34
C THR A 25 -9.43 -7.26 -2.78
N TYR A 26 -8.15 -6.92 -2.70
CA TYR A 26 -7.16 -7.74 -2.03
C TYR A 26 -7.34 -7.69 -0.51
N TYR A 27 -7.01 -8.79 0.15
CA TYR A 27 -6.85 -8.81 1.60
C TYR A 27 -5.42 -8.38 1.96
N TYR A 28 -5.31 -7.30 2.73
CA TYR A 28 -4.02 -6.74 3.14
C TYR A 28 -3.48 -7.44 4.39
N GLY A 29 -2.30 -8.03 4.26
CA GLY A 29 -1.62 -8.78 5.34
C GLY A 29 -0.97 -7.93 6.42
N GLY A 30 -1.06 -6.61 6.33
CA GLY A 30 -0.34 -5.69 7.20
C GLY A 30 1.08 -5.40 6.71
N ILE A 31 1.59 -4.26 7.16
CA ILE A 31 3.00 -3.88 7.01
C ILE A 31 3.89 -4.90 7.74
N GLN A 32 5.05 -5.21 7.16
CA GLN A 32 6.02 -6.14 7.70
C GLN A 32 7.26 -5.39 8.22
N PRO A 33 8.01 -5.97 9.18
CA PRO A 33 9.27 -5.41 9.64
C PRO A 33 10.22 -5.05 8.48
N PRO A 34 10.97 -3.94 8.59
CA PRO A 34 11.31 -3.24 9.83
C PRO A 34 10.34 -2.13 10.28
N VAL A 35 9.29 -1.84 9.51
CA VAL A 35 8.29 -0.83 9.91
C VAL A 35 7.24 -1.48 10.80
N ASN A 36 7.04 -0.95 11.99
CA ASN A 36 6.04 -1.40 12.96
C ASN A 36 4.66 -0.90 12.52
N SER A 37 3.66 -1.78 12.60
CA SER A 37 2.27 -1.48 12.20
C SER A 37 1.58 -0.45 13.09
N ASP A 38 2.02 -0.28 14.33
CA ASP A 38 1.52 0.72 15.28
C ASP A 38 2.08 2.13 15.02
N GLY A 39 3.01 2.26 14.07
CA GLY A 39 3.68 3.50 13.71
C GLY A 39 4.75 3.99 14.70
N SER A 40 5.19 3.13 15.61
CA SER A 40 6.23 3.44 16.61
C SER A 40 7.65 3.46 16.06
N SER A 41 7.86 3.08 14.80
CA SER A 41 9.20 3.00 14.23
C SER A 41 9.89 4.36 14.14
N ILE A 42 11.15 4.40 14.61
CA ILE A 42 12.02 5.57 14.48
C ILE A 42 13.31 5.17 13.75
N PHE A 43 13.59 5.81 12.61
CA PHE A 43 14.80 5.58 11.82
C PHE A 43 15.68 6.83 11.76
N LYS A 44 16.95 6.66 11.41
CA LYS A 44 17.84 7.80 11.12
C LYS A 44 17.62 8.28 9.69
N VAL A 45 17.57 9.60 9.49
CA VAL A 45 17.62 10.24 8.17
C VAL A 45 18.85 9.79 7.38
N GLY A 46 18.74 9.73 6.04
CA GLY A 46 19.84 9.36 5.15
C GLY A 46 20.10 7.86 5.06
N ARG A 47 19.08 7.04 5.38
CA ARG A 47 19.13 5.58 5.26
C ARG A 47 18.05 5.08 4.32
N THR A 48 18.24 3.85 3.85
CA THR A 48 17.21 3.12 3.11
C THR A 48 16.31 2.39 4.10
N ILE A 49 15.01 2.61 4.00
CA ILE A 49 13.98 1.95 4.80
C ILE A 49 13.21 1.00 3.88
N PRO A 50 13.32 -0.32 4.08
CA PRO A 50 12.47 -1.28 3.38
C PRO A 50 11.01 -1.16 3.85
N VAL A 51 10.11 -0.82 2.95
CA VAL A 51 8.66 -0.85 3.16
C VAL A 51 8.14 -2.15 2.58
N LYS A 52 7.54 -3.00 3.41
CA LYS A 52 7.15 -4.36 3.05
C LYS A 52 5.72 -4.69 3.44
N PHE A 53 5.02 -5.45 2.62
CA PHE A 53 3.69 -5.97 2.94
C PHE A 53 3.38 -7.23 2.13
N ARG A 54 2.32 -7.94 2.54
CA ARG A 54 1.79 -9.10 1.81
C ARG A 54 0.34 -8.85 1.40
N LEU A 55 -0.06 -9.38 0.25
CA LEU A 55 -1.44 -9.39 -0.22
C LEU A 55 -1.92 -10.81 -0.38
N TYR A 56 -3.21 -11.00 -0.18
CA TYR A 56 -3.90 -12.28 -0.36
C TYR A 56 -5.15 -12.05 -1.21
N CYS A 57 -5.53 -13.03 -2.02
CA CYS A 57 -6.81 -13.02 -2.74
C CYS A 57 -7.90 -13.72 -1.93
N SER A 58 -7.58 -14.92 -1.44
CA SER A 58 -8.39 -15.71 -0.52
C SER A 58 -7.48 -16.70 0.22
N GLY A 59 -7.72 -16.94 1.51
CA GLY A 59 -6.92 -17.89 2.29
C GLY A 59 -5.55 -17.36 2.69
N SER A 60 -4.58 -18.26 2.90
CA SER A 60 -3.30 -17.98 3.58
C SER A 60 -2.07 -17.85 2.67
N VAL A 61 -2.22 -17.96 1.35
CA VAL A 61 -1.10 -17.89 0.39
C VAL A 61 -0.97 -16.48 -0.18
N PRO A 62 0.20 -15.80 -0.02
CA PRO A 62 0.40 -14.47 -0.59
C PRO A 62 0.42 -14.47 -2.13
N ILE A 63 0.01 -13.36 -2.72
CA ILE A 63 -0.06 -13.16 -4.19
C ILE A 63 0.82 -12.00 -4.66
N GLY A 64 1.35 -12.13 -5.88
CA GLY A 64 2.25 -11.15 -6.53
C GLY A 64 1.67 -10.44 -7.75
N ALA A 65 0.36 -10.55 -7.99
CA ALA A 65 -0.27 -10.07 -9.23
C ALA A 65 -0.79 -8.62 -9.18
N ALA A 66 -0.73 -7.95 -8.01
CA ALA A 66 -1.25 -6.60 -7.86
C ALA A 66 -0.19 -5.56 -8.23
N THR A 67 -0.63 -4.46 -8.83
CA THR A 67 0.19 -3.25 -8.97
C THR A 67 0.04 -2.41 -7.71
N ALA A 68 1.16 -2.07 -7.08
CA ALA A 68 1.18 -1.24 -5.88
C ALA A 68 2.15 -0.07 -6.03
N THR A 69 1.72 1.11 -5.56
CA THR A 69 2.52 2.34 -5.54
C THR A 69 2.69 2.85 -4.11
N LEU A 70 3.81 3.52 -3.85
CA LEU A 70 4.03 4.25 -2.61
C LEU A 70 3.76 5.74 -2.84
N SER A 71 3.02 6.36 -1.93
CA SER A 71 2.99 7.82 -1.72
C SER A 71 3.51 8.10 -0.32
N VAL A 72 4.32 9.14 -0.16
CA VAL A 72 4.88 9.51 1.14
C VAL A 72 4.39 10.90 1.49
N PHE A 73 3.91 11.06 2.71
CA PHE A 73 3.44 12.33 3.21
C PHE A 73 4.30 12.72 4.40
N LYS A 74 4.91 13.89 4.36
CA LYS A 74 5.47 14.48 5.57
C LYS A 74 4.30 15.03 6.37
N ILE A 75 4.15 14.54 7.60
CA ILE A 75 3.01 14.89 8.44
C ILE A 75 3.33 16.19 9.18
N THR A 76 4.53 16.32 9.76
CA THR A 76 5.03 17.53 10.43
C THR A 76 6.56 17.54 10.63
N ASP A 77 7.09 18.74 10.94
CA ASP A 77 8.44 18.96 11.51
C ASP A 77 8.51 18.74 13.04
N GLU A 78 7.40 18.94 13.77
CA GLU A 78 7.22 18.54 15.18
C GLU A 78 6.55 17.16 15.27
N ILE A 79 6.39 16.57 16.46
CA ILE A 79 5.63 15.32 16.61
C ILE A 79 4.11 15.67 16.69
N LEU A 80 3.42 15.48 15.55
CA LEU A 80 1.97 15.64 15.18
C LEU A 80 1.54 16.92 14.43
N GLY A 81 0.81 16.75 13.30
CA GLY A 81 0.12 17.80 12.48
C GLY A 81 -0.17 17.40 11.01
N THR A 82 -0.32 18.37 10.08
CA THR A 82 -1.15 18.32 8.84
C THR A 82 -0.39 18.47 7.49
N VAL A 83 -0.11 17.32 6.84
CA VAL A 83 0.11 16.91 5.41
C VAL A 83 0.72 17.85 4.35
N GLU A 84 1.91 17.48 3.85
CA GLU A 84 2.46 17.77 2.49
C GLU A 84 2.83 16.44 1.79
N GLU A 85 2.48 16.28 0.50
CA GLU A 85 2.85 15.10 -0.30
C GLU A 85 4.27 15.25 -0.86
N ILE A 86 5.07 14.20 -0.73
CA ILE A 86 6.41 14.12 -1.30
C ILE A 86 6.54 12.86 -2.15
N ASP A 87 7.17 12.99 -3.32
CA ASP A 87 7.48 11.85 -4.16
C ASP A 87 8.49 10.92 -3.46
N PRO A 88 8.20 9.61 -3.31
CA PRO A 88 9.17 8.70 -2.75
C PRO A 88 10.34 8.50 -3.71
N VAL A 89 11.55 8.58 -3.17
CA VAL A 89 12.77 8.26 -3.92
C VAL A 89 13.18 6.83 -3.63
N ALA A 90 13.36 6.01 -4.67
CA ALA A 90 13.92 4.67 -4.55
C ALA A 90 15.43 4.75 -4.23
N SER A 91 15.93 3.76 -3.49
CA SER A 91 17.37 3.64 -3.21
C SER A 91 18.12 3.11 -4.43
N GLY A 92 18.70 4.00 -5.23
CA GLY A 92 19.35 3.64 -6.49
C GLY A 92 18.31 3.11 -7.50
N GLU A 93 18.62 2.00 -8.18
CA GLU A 93 17.71 1.34 -9.14
C GLU A 93 16.91 0.19 -8.50
N SER A 94 16.70 0.21 -7.18
CA SER A 94 16.03 -0.90 -6.49
C SER A 94 14.54 -1.08 -6.84
N ASN A 95 13.92 0.00 -7.32
CA ASN A 95 12.51 0.10 -7.68
C ASN A 95 12.38 1.04 -8.90
N THR A 96 11.40 0.82 -9.75
CA THR A 96 11.09 1.70 -10.90
C THR A 96 10.09 2.77 -10.47
N GLY A 97 10.52 4.03 -10.40
CA GLY A 97 9.68 5.13 -9.90
C GLY A 97 9.19 4.83 -8.49
N ASN A 98 7.89 4.96 -8.25
CA ASN A 98 7.23 4.68 -6.97
C ASN A 98 6.60 3.27 -6.87
N LEU A 99 6.92 2.36 -7.80
CA LEU A 99 6.34 1.02 -7.84
C LEU A 99 7.02 0.07 -6.84
N PHE A 100 6.20 -0.64 -6.07
CA PHE A 100 6.68 -1.80 -5.32
C PHE A 100 7.09 -2.90 -6.28
N ARG A 101 8.20 -3.58 -5.98
CA ARG A 101 8.54 -4.85 -6.64
C ARG A 101 8.02 -6.02 -5.82
N TYR A 102 7.59 -7.08 -6.48
CA TYR A 102 7.27 -8.33 -5.81
C TYR A 102 8.54 -9.18 -5.63
N ASP A 103 8.75 -9.68 -4.41
CA ASP A 103 9.80 -10.61 -4.05
C ASP A 103 9.18 -12.02 -3.93
N ALA A 104 9.42 -12.86 -4.93
CA ALA A 104 8.82 -14.19 -5.00
C ALA A 104 9.41 -15.18 -3.99
N ALA A 105 10.65 -14.97 -3.54
CA ALA A 105 11.30 -15.84 -2.57
C ALA A 105 10.70 -15.63 -1.16
N GLU A 106 10.51 -14.37 -0.77
CA GLU A 106 9.93 -13.99 0.53
C GLU A 106 8.40 -13.80 0.50
N GLN A 107 7.81 -13.95 -0.69
CA GLN A 107 6.38 -13.79 -0.98
C GLN A 107 5.81 -12.48 -0.42
N GLN A 108 6.45 -11.36 -0.77
CA GLN A 108 6.10 -10.03 -0.27
C GLN A 108 6.36 -8.94 -1.30
N TYR A 109 5.65 -7.82 -1.19
CA TYR A 109 5.99 -6.59 -1.90
C TYR A 109 7.02 -5.82 -1.10
N ILE A 110 7.97 -5.19 -1.80
CA ILE A 110 9.02 -4.38 -1.19
C ILE A 110 9.31 -3.11 -2.00
N TYR A 111 9.43 -2.00 -1.27
CA TYR A 111 9.96 -0.74 -1.77
C TYR A 111 11.09 -0.27 -0.87
N ASN A 112 12.27 -0.05 -1.44
CA ASN A 112 13.42 0.44 -0.70
C ASN A 112 13.43 1.97 -0.74
N TRP A 113 12.76 2.59 0.23
CA TRP A 113 12.62 4.04 0.30
C TRP A 113 13.91 4.70 0.80
N SER A 114 14.49 5.58 -0.02
CA SER A 114 15.63 6.41 0.34
C SER A 114 15.15 7.64 1.12
N THR A 115 15.72 7.85 2.31
CA THR A 115 15.46 9.04 3.14
C THR A 115 16.57 10.09 3.05
N THR A 116 17.46 9.97 2.05
CA THR A 116 18.51 10.95 1.80
C THR A 116 17.91 12.29 1.39
N GLY A 117 18.34 13.38 2.04
CA GLY A 117 17.83 14.72 1.78
C GLY A 117 16.54 15.09 2.51
N LEU A 118 15.92 14.15 3.24
CA LEU A 118 14.73 14.43 4.05
C LEU A 118 15.11 15.04 5.41
N GLY A 119 14.18 15.79 6.01
CA GLY A 119 14.30 16.30 7.38
C GLY A 119 13.89 15.27 8.44
N GLY A 120 14.23 15.52 9.71
CA GLY A 120 13.60 14.83 10.83
C GLY A 120 12.09 15.15 10.89
N GLY A 121 11.30 14.26 11.47
CA GLY A 121 9.84 14.43 11.60
C GLY A 121 9.07 13.12 11.45
N THR A 122 7.74 13.19 11.54
CA THR A 122 6.85 12.04 11.32
C THR A 122 6.36 12.03 9.87
N TYR A 123 6.43 10.87 9.23
CA TYR A 123 6.04 10.61 7.86
C TYR A 123 4.95 9.53 7.83
N ARG A 124 3.99 9.68 6.92
CA ARG A 124 2.99 8.65 6.61
C ARG A 124 3.31 8.05 5.26
N LEU A 125 3.52 6.74 5.26
CA LEU A 125 3.64 5.94 4.06
C LEU A 125 2.25 5.46 3.68
N ARG A 126 1.78 5.78 2.48
CA ARG A 126 0.53 5.27 1.91
C ARG A 126 0.84 4.31 0.76
N ILE A 127 0.37 3.08 0.88
CA ILE A 127 0.41 2.07 -0.16
C ILE A 127 -0.93 2.15 -0.90
N ASN A 128 -0.90 2.43 -2.20
CA ASN A 128 -2.09 2.39 -3.06
C ASN A 128 -2.06 1.13 -3.91
N LEU A 129 -3.16 0.39 -3.94
CA LEU A 129 -3.34 -0.80 -4.76
C LEU A 129 -4.21 -0.49 -5.98
N ASP A 130 -4.02 -1.23 -7.05
CA ASP A 130 -4.78 -1.13 -8.30
C ASP A 130 -6.26 -1.56 -8.18
N ASP A 131 -6.64 -2.28 -7.12
CA ASP A 131 -8.05 -2.48 -6.76
C ASP A 131 -8.72 -1.19 -6.23
N GLY A 132 -7.94 -0.12 -6.02
CA GLY A 132 -8.30 1.20 -5.52
C GLY A 132 -8.36 1.31 -4.00
N THR A 133 -7.88 0.32 -3.25
CA THR A 133 -7.73 0.39 -1.79
C THR A 133 -6.41 1.06 -1.43
N SER A 134 -6.32 1.60 -0.21
CA SER A 134 -5.10 2.23 0.28
C SER A 134 -4.88 1.93 1.76
N TYR A 135 -3.62 1.71 2.13
CA TYR A 135 -3.20 1.40 3.50
C TYR A 135 -2.12 2.37 3.92
N SER A 136 -2.18 2.86 5.16
CA SER A 136 -1.22 3.85 5.67
C SER A 136 -0.55 3.39 6.96
N VAL A 137 0.72 3.71 7.10
CA VAL A 137 1.49 3.54 8.35
C VAL A 137 2.32 4.80 8.60
N ASN A 138 2.39 5.22 9.86
CA ASN A 138 3.27 6.33 10.25
C ASN A 138 4.65 5.78 10.65
N LEU A 139 5.68 6.60 10.52
CA LEU A 139 6.99 6.38 11.14
C LEU A 139 7.64 7.72 11.38
N SER A 140 8.67 7.76 12.22
CA SER A 140 9.45 8.97 12.45
C SER A 140 10.89 8.83 11.96
N LEU A 141 11.42 9.91 11.40
CA LEU A 141 12.83 10.08 11.10
C LEU A 141 13.44 11.02 12.13
N LYS A 142 14.59 10.65 12.69
CA LYS A 142 15.39 11.54 13.53
C LYS A 142 16.69 11.91 12.84
N THR A 143 17.10 13.16 13.03
CA THR A 143 18.45 13.61 12.71
C THR A 143 19.46 12.91 13.64
N LYS A 144 20.74 13.01 13.30
CA LYS A 144 21.82 12.52 14.16
C LYS A 144 21.83 13.25 15.49
#